data_AF-A0A954CAV9-F1
#
_entry.id   AF-A0A954CAV9-F1
#
_cell.length_a   1.000
_cell.length_b   1.000
_cell.length_c   1.000
_cell.angle_alpha   90.00
_cell.angle_beta   90.00
_cell.angle_gamma   90.00
#
_symmetry.space_group_name_H-M   'P 1'
#
loop_
_entity.id
_entity.type
_entity.pdbx_description
1 polymer ?
#
loop_
_entity_poly.entity_id
_entity_poly.type
_entity_poly.pdbx_seq_one_letter_code
_entity_poly.pdbx_strand_id
1 'polypeptide(L)' 'GLAAVVVTHDLAVVRLLADRLMVMKGGEVVEAGLTDQVLDDPHHPYTQLLVSAVLQG' A
#
# COMPACT_ATOMS: atom_id res chain seq x y z
N GLY A 1 22.97 5.08 -5.76
CA GLY A 1 21.68 4.63 -5.18
C GLY A 1 20.85 4.01 -6.28
N LEU A 2 20.10 2.96 -5.97
CA LEU A 2 19.14 2.34 -6.88
C LEU A 2 17.74 2.90 -6.57
N ALA A 3 16.97 3.19 -7.61
CA ALA A 3 15.55 3.48 -7.49
C ALA A 3 14.77 2.44 -8.29
N ALA A 4 13.72 1.87 -7.68
CA ALA A 4 12.88 0.87 -8.30
C ALA A 4 11.40 1.20 -8.06
N VAL A 5 10.56 0.83 -9.02
CA VAL A 5 9.10 0.89 -8.89
C VAL A 5 8.58 -0.54 -9.04
N VAL A 6 7.82 -0.99 -8.06
CA VAL A 6 7.21 -2.32 -8.04
C VAL A 6 5.70 -2.15 -8.04
N VAL A 7 5.02 -2.87 -8.92
CA VAL A 7 3.55 -2.90 -9.00
C VAL A 7 3.08 -4.30 -8.62
N THR A 8 2.31 -4.41 -7.55
CA THR A 8 1.80 -5.68 -7.04
C THR A 8 0.46 -5.47 -6.34
N HIS A 9 -0.28 -6.56 -6.15
CA HIS A 9 -1.52 -6.61 -5.36
C HIS A 9 -1.29 -7.17 -3.95
N ASP A 10 -0.07 -7.65 -3.65
CA ASP A 10 0.29 -8.24 -2.37
C ASP A 10 0.91 -7.17 -1.44
N LEU A 11 0.14 -6.75 -0.43
CA LEU A 11 0.57 -5.74 0.54
C LEU A 11 1.64 -6.25 1.52
N ALA A 12 1.72 -7.56 1.77
CA ALA A 12 2.76 -8.13 2.65
C ALA A 12 4.15 -8.01 1.99
N VAL A 13 4.20 -8.21 0.67
CA VAL A 13 5.42 -8.01 -0.11
C VAL A 13 5.83 -6.53 -0.15
N VAL A 14 4.88 -5.62 -0.28
CA VAL A 14 5.14 -4.17 -0.29
C VAL A 14 5.82 -3.73 1.01
N ARG A 15 5.36 -4.23 2.17
CA ARG A 15 5.93 -3.90 3.49
C ARG A 15 7.43 -4.22 3.59
N LEU A 16 7.90 -5.21 2.84
CA LEU A 16 9.30 -5.66 2.88
C LEU A 16 10.19 -4.95 1.84
N LEU A 17 9.61 -4.41 0.77
CA LEU A 17 10.36 -3.97 -0.41
C LEU A 17 10.33 -2.46 -0.66
N ALA A 18 9.34 -1.74 -0.14
CA ALA A 18 9.08 -0.36 -0.52
C ALA A 18 9.10 0.60 0.67
N ASP A 19 9.82 1.72 0.52
CA ASP A 19 9.77 2.83 1.47
C ASP A 19 8.46 3.65 1.37
N ARG A 20 7.86 3.67 0.18
CA ARG A 20 6.65 4.43 -0.15
C ARG A 20 5.63 3.55 -0.88
N LEU A 21 4.36 3.75 -0.55
CA LEU A 21 3.23 3.05 -1.15
C LEU A 21 2.28 4.03 -1.84
N MET A 22 1.73 3.61 -2.98
CA MET A 22 0.65 4.26 -3.70
C MET A 22 -0.44 3.22 -3.98
N VAL A 23 -1.66 3.50 -3.53
CA VAL A 23 -2.84 2.68 -3.78
C VAL A 23 -3.66 3.34 -4.87
N MET A 24 -4.00 2.55 -5.89
CA MET A 24 -4.81 3.00 -7.01
C MET A 24 -6.12 2.21 -7.11
N LYS A 25 -7.20 2.89 -7.51
CA LYS A 25 -8.49 2.27 -7.82
C LYS A 25 -9.12 2.98 -9.00
N GLY A 26 -9.57 2.23 -10.01
CA GLY A 26 -10.27 2.81 -11.17
C GLY A 26 -9.40 3.77 -12.00
N GLY A 27 -8.08 3.64 -11.96
CA GLY A 27 -7.15 4.54 -12.66
C GLY A 27 -6.76 5.79 -11.86
N GLU A 28 -7.26 5.96 -10.63
CA GLU A 28 -6.95 7.11 -9.78
C GLU A 28 -6.12 6.68 -8.56
N VAL A 29 -5.21 7.56 -8.13
CA VAL A 29 -4.50 7.40 -6.86
C VAL A 29 -5.46 7.76 -5.73
N VAL A 30 -5.80 6.79 -4.90
CA VAL A 30 -6.75 6.98 -3.80
C VAL A 30 -6.04 7.20 -2.46
N GLU A 31 -4.80 6.74 -2.33
CA GLU A 31 -3.96 6.96 -1.14
C GLU A 31 -2.48 6.82 -1.48
N ALA A 32 -1.61 7.61 -0.86
CA ALA A 32 -0.16 7.48 -1.01
C ALA A 32 0.58 8.05 0.21
N GLY A 33 1.70 7.43 0.57
CA GLY A 33 2.46 7.81 1.76
C GLY A 33 3.68 6.94 2.02
N LEU A 34 4.24 7.03 3.22
CA LEU A 34 5.19 6.03 3.72
C LEU A 34 4.47 4.69 3.83
N THR A 35 5.14 3.60 3.48
CA THR A 35 4.52 2.26 3.49
C THR A 35 3.90 1.94 4.84
N ASP A 36 4.62 2.16 5.94
CA ASP A 36 4.09 1.89 7.29
C ASP A 36 2.87 2.75 7.63
N GLN A 37 2.82 4.02 7.20
CA GLN A 37 1.67 4.88 7.45
C GLN A 37 0.43 4.39 6.70
N VAL A 38 0.57 4.07 5.41
CA VAL A 38 -0.55 3.62 4.57
C VAL A 38 -1.05 2.23 4.99
N LEU A 39 -0.19 1.39 5.57
CA LEU A 39 -0.56 0.06 6.03
C LEU A 39 -1.09 0.03 7.48
N ASP A 40 -0.48 0.78 8.40
CA ASP A 40 -0.81 0.74 9.83
C ASP A 40 -1.88 1.79 10.22
N ASP A 41 -2.01 2.91 9.49
CA ASP A 41 -3.06 3.94 9.65
C ASP A 41 -3.71 4.33 8.30
N PRO A 42 -4.39 3.39 7.61
CA PRO A 42 -5.01 3.67 6.32
C PRO A 42 -6.20 4.64 6.43
N HIS A 43 -6.19 5.72 5.66
CA HIS A 43 -7.24 6.75 5.70
C HIS A 43 -8.33 6.55 4.65
N HIS A 44 -8.02 5.98 3.50
CA HIS A 44 -9.02 5.77 2.46
C HIS A 44 -9.80 4.46 2.70
N PRO A 45 -11.15 4.45 2.59
CA PRO A 45 -11.95 3.24 2.86
C PRO A 45 -11.55 2.02 2.03
N TYR A 46 -11.09 2.24 0.80
CA TYR A 46 -10.59 1.15 -0.05
C TYR A 46 -9.28 0.56 0.48
N THR A 47 -8.36 1.40 0.97
CA THR A 47 -7.10 0.93 1.55
C THR A 47 -7.36 0.18 2.85
N GLN A 48 -8.27 0.68 3.70
CA GLN A 48 -8.73 -0.02 4.90
C GLN A 48 -9.26 -1.42 4.58
N LEU A 49 -10.09 -1.54 3.53
CA LEU A 49 -10.58 -2.84 3.06
C LEU A 49 -9.42 -3.77 2.66
N LEU A 50 -8.47 -3.29 1.86
CA LEU A 50 -7.33 -4.09 1.41
C LEU A 50 -6.45 -4.55 2.58
N VAL A 51 -6.12 -3.63 3.49
CA VAL A 51 -5.34 -3.92 4.71
C VAL A 51 -6.07 -4.96 5.56
N SER A 52 -7.38 -4.78 5.79
CA SER A 52 -8.18 -5.73 6.59
C SER A 52 -8.29 -7.12 5.95
N ALA A 53 -8.22 -7.23 4.62
CA ALA A 53 -8.31 -8.50 3.91
C ALA A 53 -6.99 -9.27 3.88
N VAL A 54 -5.85 -8.57 4.01
CA VAL A 54 -4.51 -9.16 3.82
C VAL A 54 -3.74 -9.30 5.14
N LEU A 55 -3.90 -8.34 6.06
CA LEU A 55 -3.10 -8.24 7.28
C LEU A 55 -3.86 -8.69 8.55
N GLN A 56 -5.01 -9.35 8.42
CA GLN A 56 -5.61 -10.09 9.53
C GLN A 56 -4.88 -11.42 9.73
N GLY A 57 -3.79 -11.36 10.51
CA GLY A 57 -2.99 -12.47 11.01
C GLY A 57 -2.24 -12.06 12.26
#